data_AF-A0A256B7S1-F1
#
_entry.id   AF-A0A256B7S1-F1
#
_cell.length_a   1.000
_cell.length_b   1.000
_cell.length_c   1.000
_cell.angle_alpha   90.00
_cell.angle_beta   90.00
_cell.angle_gamma   90.00
#
_symmetry.space_group_name_H-M   'P 1'
#
loop_
_entity.id
_entity.type
_entity.pdbx_description
1 polymer ?
#
loop_
_entity_poly.entity_id
_entity_poly.type
_entity_poly.pdbx_seq_one_letter_code
_entity_poly.pdbx_strand_id
1 'polypeptide(L)' 'MSRQVNCQEECTNGCVLGDKCPHLEYLAKARKLLAETSIDKLIEISDSRFLPPDAPTTK' A
#
# COMPACT_ATOMS: atom_id res chain seq x y z
N MET A 1 25.91 -6.74 7.31
CA MET A 1 25.00 -6.54 8.45
C MET A 1 23.77 -5.80 7.97
N SER A 2 22.56 -6.29 8.24
CA SER A 2 21.30 -5.61 7.90
C SER A 2 20.92 -4.65 9.03
N ARG A 3 20.80 -3.35 8.72
CA ARG A 3 20.31 -2.32 9.64
C ARG A 3 18.82 -2.54 9.91
N GLN A 4 18.41 -2.50 11.17
CA GLN A 4 17.00 -2.48 11.56
C GLN A 4 16.44 -1.08 11.26
N VAL A 5 15.41 -1.02 10.42
CA VAL A 5 14.79 0.25 9.97
C VAL A 5 13.54 0.54 10.77
N ASN A 6 13.44 1.75 11.32
CA ASN A 6 12.21 2.24 11.92
C ASN A 6 11.34 2.87 10.82
N CYS A 7 10.51 2.06 10.17
CA CYS A 7 9.69 2.55 9.05
C CYS A 7 8.76 3.70 9.42
N GLN A 8 8.39 3.85 10.70
CA GLN A 8 7.53 4.95 11.14
C GLN A 8 8.23 6.32 11.09
N GLU A 9 9.54 6.35 11.34
CA GLU A 9 10.35 7.59 11.31
C GLU A 9 11.04 7.76 9.96
N GLU A 10 11.57 6.67 9.41
CA GLU A 10 12.44 6.72 8.24
C GLU A 10 11.64 6.67 6.93
N CYS A 11 10.52 5.95 6.88
CA CYS A 11 9.73 5.78 5.65
C CYS A 11 8.56 6.76 5.52
N THR A 12 8.67 7.95 6.12
CA THR A 12 7.62 8.99 6.11
C THR A 12 7.21 9.42 4.70
N ASN A 13 8.13 9.34 3.72
CA ASN A 13 7.89 9.64 2.31
C ASN A 13 7.96 8.40 1.40
N GLY A 14 7.92 7.18 1.97
CA GLY A 14 8.06 5.93 1.24
C GLY A 14 9.27 5.09 1.70
N CYS A 15 9.41 3.89 1.14
CA CYS A 15 10.41 2.92 1.63
C CYS A 15 11.86 3.37 1.35
N VAL A 16 12.65 3.58 2.40
CA VAL A 16 14.05 4.06 2.31
C VAL A 16 15.08 2.95 2.02
N LEU A 17 14.63 1.70 1.99
CA LEU A 17 15.50 0.53 1.83
C LEU A 17 15.91 0.26 0.37
N GLY A 18 15.36 1.01 -0.59
CA GLY A 18 15.64 0.82 -2.02
C GLY A 18 15.37 -0.62 -2.45
N ASP A 19 16.40 -1.29 -2.97
CA ASP A 19 16.32 -2.69 -3.43
C ASP A 19 16.11 -3.71 -2.29
N LYS A 20 16.17 -3.29 -1.03
CA LYS A 20 15.89 -4.13 0.14
C LYS A 20 14.46 -3.97 0.67
N CYS A 21 13.61 -3.21 -0.01
CA CYS A 21 12.20 -3.13 0.37
C CYS A 21 11.57 -4.54 0.28
N PRO A 22 10.83 -4.98 1.31
CA PRO A 22 10.09 -6.23 1.21
C PRO A 22 9.04 -6.10 0.11
N HIS A 23 8.65 -7.21 -0.51
CA HIS A 23 7.53 -7.27 -1.47
C HIS A 23 7.75 -6.52 -2.80
N LEU A 24 9.00 -6.26 -3.19
CA LEU A 24 9.35 -5.67 -4.49
C LEU A 24 8.82 -6.51 -5.67
N GLU A 25 8.66 -7.83 -5.50
CA GLU A 25 8.05 -8.71 -6.49
C GLU A 25 6.63 -8.29 -6.91
N TYR A 26 5.92 -7.53 -6.07
CA TYR A 26 4.57 -7.05 -6.35
C TYR A 26 4.53 -5.63 -6.94
N LEU A 27 5.68 -4.95 -7.08
CA LEU A 27 5.75 -3.56 -7.52
C LEU A 27 5.12 -3.36 -8.91
N ALA A 28 5.37 -4.29 -9.85
CA ALA A 28 4.77 -4.23 -11.18
C ALA A 28 3.24 -4.36 -11.13
N LYS A 29 2.72 -5.26 -10.29
CA LYS A 29 1.28 -5.47 -10.11
C LYS A 29 0.62 -4.24 -9.48
N ALA A 30 1.26 -3.65 -8.47
CA ALA A 30 0.78 -2.42 -7.83
C ALA A 30 0.73 -1.25 -8.82
N ARG A 31 1.77 -1.07 -9.66
CA ARG A 31 1.78 -0.05 -10.72
C ARG A 31 0.64 -0.25 -11.72
N LYS A 32 0.40 -1.49 -12.15
CA LYS A 32 -0.70 -1.81 -13.06
C LYS A 32 -2.06 -1.47 -12.43
N LEU A 33 -2.29 -1.86 -11.18
CA LEU A 33 -3.51 -1.53 -10.45
C LEU A 33 -3.75 -0.01 -10.43
N LEU A 34 -2.73 0.78 -10.07
CA LEU A 34 -2.85 2.23 -10.01
C LEU A 34 -3.11 2.87 -11.38
N ALA A 35 -2.55 2.32 -12.45
CA ALA A 35 -2.76 2.83 -13.80
C ALA A 35 -4.15 2.49 -14.37
N GLU A 36 -4.72 1.35 -13.97
CA GLU A 36 -6.00 0.85 -14.51
C GLU A 36 -7.20 1.17 -13.61
N THR A 37 -6.97 1.65 -12.38
CA THR A 37 -8.02 1.95 -11.41
C THR A 37 -8.23 3.45 -11.31
N SER A 38 -9.49 3.91 -11.41
CA SER A 38 -9.82 5.33 -11.22
C SER A 38 -9.49 5.79 -9.80
N ILE A 39 -9.17 7.08 -9.66
CA ILE A 39 -8.90 7.68 -8.34
C ILE A 39 -10.09 7.49 -7.40
N ASP A 40 -11.32 7.68 -7.87
CA ASP A 40 -12.52 7.47 -7.05
C ASP A 40 -12.60 6.04 -6.50
N LYS A 41 -12.26 5.03 -7.31
CA LYS A 41 -12.26 3.64 -6.86
C LYS A 41 -11.13 3.35 -5.86
N LEU A 42 -9.97 3.98 -6.03
CA LEU A 42 -8.87 3.88 -5.05
C LEU A 42 -9.25 4.52 -3.69
N ILE A 43 -10.01 5.62 -3.72
CA ILE A 43 -10.55 6.25 -2.52
C ILE A 43 -11.54 5.31 -1.82
N GLU A 44 -12.50 4.73 -2.56
CA GLU A 44 -13.46 3.75 -2.03
C GLU A 44 -12.76 2.55 -1.36
N ILE A 45 -11.72 2.00 -2.01
CA ILE A 45 -10.91 0.91 -1.44
C ILE A 45 -10.23 1.36 -0.13
N SER A 46 -9.72 2.59 -0.10
CA SER A 46 -9.04 3.13 1.08
C SER A 46 -10.01 3.36 2.24
N ASP A 47 -11.21 3.84 1.94
CA ASP A 47 -12.27 4.10 2.92
C ASP A 47 -12.77 2.82 3.58
N SER A 48 -12.66 1.67 2.89
CA SER A 48 -13.04 0.36 3.45
C SER A 48 -12.31 0.02 4.76
N ARG A 49 -11.12 0.60 5.01
CA ARG A 49 -10.37 0.46 6.27
C ARG A 49 -11.12 1.03 7.48
N PHE A 50 -11.96 2.04 7.28
CA PHE A 50 -12.73 2.69 8.34
C PHE A 50 -14.09 2.06 8.56
N LEU A 51 -14.50 1.11 7.71
CA LEU A 51 -15.75 0.40 7.87
C LEU A 51 -15.67 -0.56 9.07
N PRO A 52 -16.75 -0.74 9.83
CA PRO A 52 -16.81 -1.77 10.85
C PRO A 52 -16.61 -3.16 10.22
N PRO A 53 -16.04 -4.14 10.95
CA PRO A 53 -15.71 -5.47 10.43
C PRO A 53 -16.92 -6.23 9.85
N ASP A 54 -18.13 -5.82 10.23
CA ASP A 54 -19.39 -6.44 9.83
C ASP A 54 -20.10 -5.67 8.70
N ALA A 55 -19.45 -4.64 8.13
CA ALA A 55 -20.02 -3.86 7.05
C ALA A 55 -20.22 -4.76 5.81
N PRO A 56 -21.41 -4.73 5.17
CA PRO A 56 -21.64 -5.51 3.97
C PRO A 56 -20.68 -5.02 2.88
N THR A 57 -19.72 -5.86 2.51
CA THR A 57 -18.87 -5.62 1.35
C THR A 57 -19.78 -5.61 0.12
N THR A 58 -19.92 -4.42 -0.49
CA THR A 58 -20.75 -4.28 -1.69
C THR A 58 -20.07 -5.07 -2.80
N LYS A 59 -20.79 -6.08 -3.30
CA LYS A 59 -20.36 -7.02 -4.34
C LYS A 59 -20.10 -6.33 -5.67
#